data_AF-A0A1X1JXP7-F1
#
_entry.id   AF-A0A1X1JXP7-F1
#
_cell.length_a   1.000
_cell.length_b   1.000
_cell.length_c   1.000
_cell.angle_alpha   90.00
_cell.angle_beta   90.00
_cell.angle_gamma   90.00
#
_symmetry.space_group_name_H-M   'P 1'
#
loop_
_entity.id
_entity.type
_entity.pdbx_description
1 polymer ?
#
loop_
_entity_poly.entity_id
_entity_poly.type
_entity_poly.pdbx_seq_one_letter_code
_entity_poly.pdbx_strand_id
1 'polypeptide(L)'
;MVILEINYRETKYFCHQLVELNGKKYILDASSMTPKFYYWGVPTDELTVEMTELNREDINFSTPINKFKASYVAIMVQPLIGIVYSLLKTFFKEYNISQQIILKLVVFCASILFSYFIFYFTREKERKNVKALLPSSSRRYEMIFKPVSARKQVFDAYIFSVPIIACLALYLSINDGGEGLVLVINSIISFFLLSFLFGKIPILSAYKIRNVTFEGIREIK
;
A
#
# COMPACT_ATOMS: atom_id res chain seq x y z
N MET A 1 3.85 16.29 -31.11
CA MET A 1 3.37 15.55 -29.93
C MET A 1 4.04 16.18 -28.71
N VAL A 2 3.32 17.00 -27.93
CA VAL A 2 3.89 17.62 -26.71
C VAL A 2 3.96 16.51 -25.67
N ILE A 3 5.17 16.09 -25.30
CA ILE A 3 5.36 15.14 -24.21
C ILE A 3 5.07 15.89 -22.92
N LEU A 4 3.89 15.66 -22.33
CA LEU A 4 3.60 16.10 -20.97
C LEU A 4 4.48 15.30 -20.01
N GLU A 5 5.54 15.93 -19.54
CA GLU A 5 6.46 15.33 -18.57
C GLU A 5 5.86 15.46 -17.17
N ILE A 6 5.50 14.33 -16.57
CA ILE A 6 5.02 14.28 -15.20
C ILE A 6 6.23 14.27 -14.27
N ASN A 7 6.41 15.34 -13.49
CA ASN A 7 7.40 15.34 -12.42
C ASN A 7 6.71 15.00 -11.10
N TYR A 8 7.28 14.10 -10.30
CA TYR A 8 6.71 13.73 -9.02
C TYR A 8 7.76 13.68 -7.91
N ARG A 9 7.32 13.99 -6.70
CA ARG A 9 8.13 13.93 -5.48
C ARG A 9 7.38 13.18 -4.40
N GLU A 10 8.13 12.46 -3.56
CA GLU A 10 7.54 11.82 -2.39
C GLU A 10 7.13 12.87 -1.35
N THR A 11 6.04 12.60 -0.65
CA THR A 11 5.62 13.40 0.51
C THR A 11 5.81 12.59 1.79
N LYS A 12 5.71 13.26 2.94
CA LYS A 12 5.67 12.61 4.25
C LYS A 12 4.45 11.71 4.49
N TYR A 13 3.43 11.82 3.65
CA TYR A 13 2.21 11.01 3.73
C TYR A 13 2.39 9.79 2.82
N PHE A 14 2.30 8.59 3.41
CA PHE A 14 2.55 7.32 2.76
C PHE A 14 1.77 7.14 1.46
N CYS A 15 0.47 7.46 1.44
CA CYS A 15 -0.36 7.27 0.24
C CYS A 15 -0.31 8.44 -0.76
N HIS A 16 0.38 9.55 -0.45
CA HIS A 16 0.28 10.77 -1.24
C HIS A 16 1.61 11.20 -1.86
N GLN A 17 1.55 11.66 -3.11
CA GLN A 17 2.70 12.11 -3.89
C GLN A 17 2.44 13.50 -4.44
N LEU A 18 3.48 14.35 -4.40
CA LEU A 18 3.42 15.66 -5.03
C LEU A 18 3.65 15.47 -6.52
N VAL A 19 2.76 15.99 -7.36
CA VAL A 19 2.85 15.89 -8.82
C VAL A 19 2.83 17.29 -9.42
N GLU A 20 3.72 17.54 -10.38
CA GLU A 20 3.79 18.80 -11.12
C GLU A 20 3.48 18.54 -12.59
N LEU A 21 2.46 19.25 -13.10
CA LEU A 21 1.95 19.14 -14.46
C LEU A 21 1.71 20.54 -15.01
N ASN A 22 2.33 20.90 -16.14
CA ASN A 22 2.18 22.21 -16.79
C ASN A 22 2.39 23.41 -15.83
N GLY A 23 3.35 23.30 -14.90
CA GLY A 23 3.63 24.36 -13.91
C GLY A 23 2.58 24.51 -12.80
N LYS A 24 1.60 23.59 -12.73
CA LYS A 24 0.66 23.46 -11.61
C LYS A 24 1.06 22.28 -10.72
N LYS A 25 0.85 22.43 -9.42
CA LYS A 25 1.16 21.41 -8.41
C LYS A 25 -0.12 20.73 -7.94
N TYR A 26 -0.03 19.43 -7.71
CA TYR A 26 -1.11 18.59 -7.27
C TYR A 26 -0.62 17.67 -6.15
N ILE A 27 -1.52 17.32 -5.23
CA ILE A 27 -1.33 16.20 -4.31
C ILE A 27 -2.13 15.01 -4.85
N LEU A 28 -1.42 13.98 -5.31
CA LEU A 28 -2.00 12.75 -5.82
C LEU A 28 -2.23 11.77 -4.67
N ASP A 29 -3.41 11.18 -4.58
CA ASP A 29 -3.72 10.09 -3.64
C ASP A 29 -3.61 8.74 -4.36
N ALA A 30 -2.47 8.06 -4.25
CA ALA A 30 -2.24 6.78 -4.91
C ALA A 30 -3.22 5.68 -4.44
N SER A 31 -3.78 5.81 -3.24
CA SER A 31 -4.76 4.85 -2.71
C SER A 31 -6.12 4.88 -3.38
N SER A 32 -6.39 5.96 -4.13
CA SER A 32 -7.60 6.16 -4.95
C SER A 32 -7.53 5.46 -6.30
N MET A 33 -6.40 4.83 -6.67
CA MET A 33 -6.24 4.21 -7.99
C MET A 33 -7.36 3.20 -8.29
N THR A 34 -7.95 3.29 -9.48
CA THR A 34 -8.92 2.33 -10.00
C THR A 34 -8.60 1.92 -11.44
N PRO A 35 -8.89 0.66 -11.85
CA PRO A 35 -9.24 -0.49 -11.01
C PRO A 35 -8.01 -1.10 -10.30
N LYS A 36 -8.19 -1.55 -9.04
CA LYS A 36 -7.11 -2.15 -8.22
C LYS A 36 -6.70 -3.55 -8.66
N PHE A 37 -7.59 -4.23 -9.37
CA PHE A 37 -7.35 -5.59 -9.88
C PHE A 37 -6.37 -5.64 -11.05
N TYR A 38 -5.94 -4.50 -11.59
CA TYR A 38 -4.91 -4.43 -12.62
C TYR A 38 -3.63 -5.21 -12.24
N TYR A 39 -3.20 -5.12 -10.97
CA TYR A 39 -2.01 -5.83 -10.46
C TYR A 39 -2.23 -7.32 -10.18
N TRP A 40 -3.47 -7.78 -10.31
CA TRP A 40 -3.86 -9.18 -10.16
C TRP A 40 -4.02 -9.89 -11.52
N GLY A 41 -3.60 -9.24 -12.62
CA GLY A 41 -3.69 -9.79 -13.96
C GLY A 41 -5.02 -9.53 -14.67
N VAL A 42 -5.91 -8.70 -14.11
CA VAL A 42 -7.15 -8.33 -14.79
C VAL A 42 -6.85 -7.37 -15.93
N PRO A 43 -7.23 -7.70 -17.18
CA PRO A 43 -7.01 -6.80 -18.31
C PRO A 43 -7.70 -5.46 -18.07
N THR A 44 -6.92 -4.39 -18.15
CA THR A 44 -7.38 -3.03 -17.85
C THR A 44 -6.99 -2.12 -19.01
N ASP A 45 -7.97 -1.37 -19.52
CA ASP A 45 -7.73 -0.40 -20.60
C ASP A 45 -7.46 1.00 -20.07
N GLU A 46 -8.00 1.36 -18.90
CA GLU A 46 -7.86 2.67 -18.28
C GLU A 46 -7.61 2.55 -16.77
N LEU A 47 -6.65 3.32 -16.28
CA LEU A 47 -6.34 3.47 -14.86
C LEU A 47 -6.52 4.94 -14.47
N THR A 48 -7.32 5.20 -13.45
CA THR A 48 -7.54 6.56 -12.93
C THR A 48 -7.00 6.68 -11.52
N VAL A 49 -6.42 7.85 -11.20
CA VAL A 49 -5.99 8.20 -9.84
C VAL A 49 -6.41 9.61 -9.52
N GLU A 50 -7.01 9.82 -8.35
CA GLU A 50 -7.40 11.14 -7.89
C GLU A 50 -6.19 11.99 -7.46
N MET A 51 -6.29 13.27 -7.75
CA MET A 51 -5.37 14.30 -7.30
C MET A 51 -6.12 15.60 -6.99
N THR A 52 -5.56 16.40 -6.10
CA THR A 52 -6.13 17.69 -5.70
C THR A 52 -5.14 18.81 -6.04
N GLU A 53 -5.61 19.88 -6.68
CA GLU A 53 -4.78 21.04 -7.03
C GLU A 53 -4.35 21.79 -5.76
N LEU A 54 -3.05 22.09 -5.70
CA LEU A 54 -2.41 22.85 -4.64
C LEU A 54 -2.24 24.30 -5.08
N ASN A 55 -2.35 25.24 -4.13
CA ASN A 55 -1.97 26.62 -4.39
C ASN A 55 -0.44 26.71 -4.47
N ARG A 56 0.07 27.67 -5.26
CA ARG A 56 1.52 27.80 -5.56
C ARG A 56 2.41 27.93 -4.32
N GLU A 57 1.85 28.32 -3.18
CA GLU A 57 2.52 28.58 -1.90
C GLU A 57 2.49 27.40 -0.90
N ASP A 58 1.91 26.24 -1.25
CA ASP A 58 1.75 25.12 -0.32
C ASP A 58 3.05 24.32 -0.10
N ILE A 59 3.96 24.86 0.71
CA ILE A 59 5.26 24.27 1.07
C ILE A 59 5.11 23.02 1.98
N ASN A 60 3.95 22.86 2.61
CA ASN A 60 3.68 21.86 3.66
C ASN A 60 3.80 20.38 3.23
N PHE A 61 3.71 20.11 1.92
CA PHE A 61 3.81 18.77 1.34
C PHE A 61 5.23 18.43 0.85
N SER A 62 6.11 19.43 0.76
CA SER A 62 7.46 19.28 0.19
C SER A 62 8.53 18.87 1.20
N THR A 63 8.19 18.74 2.49
CA THR A 63 9.16 18.40 3.53
C THR A 63 9.71 16.98 3.27
N PRO A 64 11.03 16.83 3.03
CA PRO A 64 11.62 15.52 2.80
C PRO A 64 11.40 14.64 4.03
N ILE A 65 11.03 13.39 3.80
CA ILE A 65 11.06 12.37 4.85
C ILE A 65 12.52 12.29 5.31
N ASN A 66 12.80 12.69 6.55
CA ASN A 66 14.06 12.33 7.20
C ASN A 66 14.15 10.81 7.11
N LYS A 67 15.08 10.30 6.29
CA LYS A 67 15.30 8.87 6.11
C LYS A 67 15.78 8.31 7.45
N PHE A 68 14.85 7.96 8.33
CA PHE A 68 15.15 7.17 9.51
C PHE A 68 15.85 5.90 9.01
N LYS A 69 17.10 5.69 9.42
CA LYS A 69 17.85 4.50 9.04
C LYS A 69 17.02 3.28 9.45
N ALA A 70 16.70 2.42 8.50
CA ALA A 70 15.87 1.22 8.71
C ALA A 70 16.36 0.37 9.89
N SER A 71 17.66 0.41 10.19
CA SER A 71 18.28 -0.24 11.35
C SER A 71 17.73 0.24 12.71
N TYR A 72 17.41 1.52 12.88
CA TYR A 72 16.87 2.04 14.15
C TYR A 72 15.42 1.59 14.38
N VAL A 73 14.63 1.52 13.31
CA VAL A 73 13.27 0.99 13.37
C VAL A 73 13.30 -0.51 13.66
N ALA A 74 14.21 -1.25 13.05
CA ALA A 74 14.36 -2.69 13.29
C ALA A 74 14.68 -3.00 14.77
N ILE A 75 15.59 -2.26 15.39
CA ILE A 75 15.96 -2.43 16.81
C ILE A 75 14.79 -2.09 17.74
N MET A 76 14.01 -1.05 17.42
CA MET A 76 12.89 -0.60 18.25
C MET A 76 11.67 -1.55 18.17
N VAL A 77 11.50 -2.25 17.04
CA VAL A 77 10.36 -3.15 16.80
C VAL A 77 10.60 -4.56 17.36
N GLN A 78 11.86 -4.97 17.57
CA GLN A 78 12.22 -6.30 18.10
C GLN A 78 11.54 -6.67 19.44
N PRO A 79 11.50 -5.81 20.47
CA PRO A 79 10.82 -6.12 21.72
C PRO A 79 9.31 -6.35 21.53
N LEU A 80 8.68 -5.57 20.64
CA LEU A 80 7.26 -5.71 20.34
C LEU A 80 6.96 -7.05 19.65
N ILE A 81 7.83 -7.48 18.73
CA ILE A 81 7.73 -8.81 18.10
C ILE A 81 7.80 -9.92 19.15
N GLY A 82 8.71 -9.81 20.12
CA GLY A 82 8.84 -10.79 21.22
C GLY A 82 7.59 -10.89 22.08
N ILE A 83 6.96 -9.75 22.42
CA ILE A 83 5.70 -9.71 23.18
C ILE A 83 4.58 -10.37 22.39
N VAL A 84 4.40 -9.99 21.11
CA VAL A 84 3.35 -10.55 20.25
C VAL A 84 3.54 -12.06 20.07
N TYR A 85 4.77 -12.52 19.84
CA TYR A 85 5.09 -13.94 19.75
C TYR A 85 4.73 -14.69 21.04
N SER A 86 5.09 -14.14 22.21
CA SER A 86 4.78 -14.74 23.51
C SER A 86 3.27 -14.87 23.74
N LEU A 87 2.52 -13.81 23.45
CA LEU A 87 1.05 -13.82 23.56
C LEU A 87 0.42 -14.85 22.63
N LEU A 88 0.87 -14.92 21.38
CA LEU A 88 0.41 -15.93 20.42
C LEU A 88 0.75 -17.33 20.91
N LYS A 89 1.97 -17.57 21.40
CA LYS A 89 2.37 -18.88 21.91
C LYS A 89 1.50 -19.34 23.09
N THR A 90 1.19 -18.43 24.02
CA THR A 90 0.29 -18.72 25.14
C THR A 90 -1.12 -19.04 24.65
N PHE A 91 -1.67 -18.22 23.75
CA PHE A 91 -2.99 -18.43 23.16
C PHE A 91 -3.09 -19.79 22.42
N PHE A 92 -2.04 -20.16 21.68
CA PHE A 92 -2.00 -21.45 20.99
C PHE A 92 -2.02 -22.64 21.96
N LYS A 93 -1.30 -22.51 23.08
CA LYS A 93 -1.23 -23.53 24.12
C LYS A 93 -2.53 -23.66 24.89
N GLU A 94 -3.14 -22.54 25.30
CA GLU A 94 -4.38 -22.54 26.09
C GLU A 94 -5.56 -23.15 25.34
N TYR A 95 -5.66 -22.90 24.03
CA TYR A 95 -6.78 -23.36 23.21
C TYR A 95 -6.46 -24.60 22.35
N ASN A 96 -5.29 -25.23 22.52
CA ASN A 96 -4.81 -26.34 21.68
C ASN A 96 -4.96 -26.06 20.17
N ILE A 97 -4.67 -24.82 19.75
CA ILE A 97 -4.88 -24.35 18.38
C ILE A 97 -4.09 -25.18 17.39
N SER A 98 -2.87 -25.57 17.75
CA SER A 98 -1.96 -26.32 16.89
C SER A 98 -2.56 -27.64 16.39
N GLN A 99 -3.48 -28.24 17.14
CA GLN A 99 -4.14 -29.50 16.75
C GLN A 99 -5.43 -29.28 15.93
N GLN A 100 -5.98 -28.07 15.94
CA GLN A 100 -7.27 -27.76 15.32
C GLN A 100 -7.08 -27.03 13.99
N ILE A 101 -7.14 -27.77 12.88
CA ILE A 101 -6.91 -27.23 11.53
C ILE A 101 -7.84 -26.04 11.20
N ILE A 102 -9.11 -26.11 11.58
CA ILE A 102 -10.09 -25.03 11.34
C ILE A 102 -9.68 -23.77 12.10
N LEU A 103 -9.32 -23.92 13.38
CA LEU A 103 -8.91 -22.80 14.22
C LEU A 103 -7.61 -22.18 13.72
N LYS A 104 -6.66 -23.00 13.25
CA LYS A 104 -5.44 -22.52 12.58
C LYS A 104 -5.78 -21.62 11.40
N LEU A 105 -6.65 -22.07 10.50
CA LEU A 105 -7.08 -21.28 9.34
C LEU A 105 -7.75 -19.96 9.75
N VAL A 106 -8.63 -19.99 10.76
CA VAL A 106 -9.27 -18.78 11.29
C VAL A 106 -8.23 -17.78 11.82
N VAL A 107 -7.26 -18.25 12.61
CA VAL A 107 -6.20 -17.39 13.15
C VAL A 107 -5.29 -16.86 12.03
N PHE A 108 -5.01 -17.65 11.01
CA PHE A 108 -4.27 -17.21 9.83
C PHE A 108 -5.00 -16.08 9.10
N CYS A 109 -6.30 -16.25 8.81
CA CYS A 109 -7.13 -15.20 8.22
C CYS A 109 -7.21 -13.95 9.12
N ALA A 110 -7.32 -14.14 10.44
CA ALA A 110 -7.32 -13.04 11.41
C ALA A 110 -6.02 -12.23 11.36
N SER A 111 -4.87 -12.86 11.10
CA SER A 111 -3.59 -12.15 10.95
C SER A 111 -3.57 -11.23 9.71
N ILE A 112 -4.15 -11.67 8.59
CA ILE A 112 -4.30 -10.84 7.38
C ILE A 112 -5.27 -9.68 7.67
N LEU A 113 -6.40 -9.98 8.34
CA LEU A 113 -7.39 -8.99 8.73
C LEU A 113 -6.80 -7.93 9.67
N PHE A 114 -5.95 -8.34 10.61
CA PHE A 114 -5.23 -7.43 11.49
C PHE A 114 -4.34 -6.46 10.69
N SER A 115 -3.57 -6.97 9.72
CA SER A 115 -2.79 -6.12 8.81
C SER A 115 -3.66 -5.16 7.99
N TYR A 116 -4.84 -5.61 7.56
CA TYR A 116 -5.82 -4.75 6.90
C TYR A 116 -6.27 -3.59 7.80
N PHE A 117 -6.60 -3.85 9.07
CA PHE A 117 -6.98 -2.78 9.99
C PHE A 117 -5.85 -1.77 10.21
N ILE A 118 -4.62 -2.24 10.47
CA ILE A 118 -3.47 -1.35 10.63
C ILE A 118 -3.28 -0.47 9.39
N PHE A 119 -3.32 -1.07 8.20
CA PHE A 119 -3.22 -0.33 6.94
C PHE A 119 -4.37 0.68 6.79
N TYR A 120 -5.61 0.25 7.03
CA TYR A 120 -6.81 1.08 6.92
C TYR A 120 -6.73 2.30 7.83
N PHE A 121 -6.39 2.12 9.10
CA PHE A 121 -6.28 3.23 10.06
C PHE A 121 -5.14 4.19 9.70
N THR A 122 -3.98 3.68 9.29
CA THR A 122 -2.87 4.53 8.83
C THR A 122 -3.29 5.38 7.62
N ARG A 123 -3.89 4.75 6.60
CA ARG A 123 -4.38 5.46 5.40
C ARG A 123 -5.43 6.51 5.75
N GLU A 124 -6.40 6.16 6.59
CA GLU A 124 -7.49 7.08 6.95
C GLU A 124 -6.99 8.28 7.75
N LYS A 125 -6.04 8.06 8.67
CA LYS A 125 -5.35 9.12 9.40
C LYS A 125 -4.62 10.06 8.44
N GLU A 126 -3.91 9.52 7.46
CA GLU A 126 -3.21 10.35 6.46
C GLU A 126 -4.16 11.15 5.58
N ARG A 127 -5.22 10.53 5.06
CA ARG A 127 -6.24 11.22 4.27
C ARG A 127 -6.86 12.37 5.03
N LYS A 128 -7.18 12.18 6.32
CA LYS A 128 -7.70 13.25 7.19
C LYS A 128 -6.66 14.37 7.36
N ASN A 129 -5.40 14.03 7.59
CA ASN A 129 -4.33 15.02 7.74
C ASN A 129 -4.11 15.83 6.46
N VAL A 130 -4.10 15.18 5.29
CA VAL A 130 -3.97 15.86 3.99
C VAL A 130 -5.18 16.74 3.72
N LYS A 131 -6.40 16.23 3.94
CA LYS A 131 -7.63 17.00 3.76
C LYS A 131 -7.69 18.23 4.67
N ALA A 132 -7.18 18.14 5.90
CA ALA A 132 -7.12 19.28 6.82
C ALA A 132 -6.14 20.38 6.38
N LEU A 133 -5.15 20.04 5.54
CA LEU A 133 -4.21 21.00 4.97
C LEU A 133 -4.68 21.62 3.66
N LEU A 134 -5.69 21.02 3.02
CA LEU A 134 -6.21 21.50 1.74
C LEU A 134 -7.31 22.54 1.97
N PRO A 135 -7.30 23.67 1.24
CA PRO A 135 -8.43 24.58 1.20
C PRO A 135 -9.72 23.88 0.80
N SER A 136 -10.85 24.23 1.41
CA SER A 136 -12.17 23.69 1.03
C SER A 136 -12.56 24.00 -0.42
N SER A 137 -11.92 24.98 -1.05
CA SER A 137 -12.11 25.38 -2.45
C SER A 137 -11.17 24.67 -3.43
N SER A 138 -10.32 23.74 -2.97
CA SER A 138 -9.39 23.02 -3.83
C SER A 138 -10.13 22.15 -4.84
N ARG A 139 -9.76 22.31 -6.13
CA ARG A 139 -10.31 21.52 -7.24
C ARG A 139 -9.71 20.12 -7.25
N ARG A 140 -10.54 19.12 -7.53
CA ARG A 140 -10.17 17.71 -7.61
C ARG A 140 -10.16 17.28 -9.06
N TYR A 141 -9.22 16.39 -9.40
CA TYR A 141 -9.03 15.88 -10.75
C TYR A 141 -8.72 14.38 -10.69
N GLU A 142 -9.12 13.63 -11.72
CA GLU A 142 -8.59 12.30 -12.00
C GLU A 142 -7.47 12.42 -13.03
N MET A 143 -6.36 11.77 -12.73
CA MET A 143 -5.28 11.54 -13.65
C MET A 143 -5.51 10.21 -14.37
N ILE A 144 -5.55 10.24 -15.70
CA ILE A 144 -5.90 9.10 -16.54
C ILE A 144 -4.63 8.52 -17.17
N PHE A 145 -4.46 7.22 -17.00
CA PHE A 145 -3.38 6.44 -17.57
C PHE A 145 -3.93 5.28 -18.40
N LYS A 146 -3.26 4.92 -19.49
CA LYS A 146 -3.54 3.71 -20.26
C LYS A 146 -2.37 2.74 -20.18
N PRO A 147 -2.58 1.48 -19.82
CA PRO A 147 -1.54 0.46 -19.97
C PRO A 147 -1.13 0.30 -21.44
N VAL A 148 0.17 0.16 -21.67
CA VAL A 148 0.68 -0.22 -23.01
C VAL A 148 0.13 -1.61 -23.36
N SER A 149 -0.08 -1.92 -24.63
CA SER A 149 -0.70 -3.18 -25.09
C SER A 149 -0.11 -4.44 -24.46
N ALA A 150 1.22 -4.50 -24.28
CA ALA A 150 1.94 -5.62 -23.66
C ALA A 150 1.81 -5.68 -22.11
N ARG A 151 1.23 -4.65 -21.50
CA ARG A 151 1.07 -4.46 -20.05
C ARG A 151 -0.39 -4.29 -19.64
N LYS A 152 -1.36 -4.59 -20.51
CA LYS A 152 -2.79 -4.59 -20.14
C LYS A 152 -3.10 -5.50 -18.96
N GLN A 153 -2.28 -6.51 -18.73
CA GLN A 153 -2.34 -7.42 -17.58
C GLN A 153 -0.98 -7.43 -16.89
N VAL A 154 -0.99 -7.26 -15.56
CA VAL A 154 0.22 -7.28 -14.75
C VAL A 154 -0.03 -8.14 -13.51
N PHE A 155 0.92 -9.01 -13.18
CA PHE A 155 0.80 -9.98 -12.08
C PHE A 155 1.68 -9.59 -10.89
N ASP A 156 1.94 -8.30 -10.68
CA ASP A 156 2.88 -7.83 -9.65
C ASP A 156 2.40 -8.16 -8.22
N ALA A 157 1.09 -8.30 -8.00
CA ALA A 157 0.56 -8.73 -6.70
C ALA A 157 1.05 -10.12 -6.27
N TYR A 158 1.49 -10.96 -7.23
CA TYR A 158 1.99 -12.30 -6.97
C TYR A 158 3.32 -12.33 -6.21
N ILE A 159 4.08 -11.24 -6.27
CA ILE A 159 5.32 -11.08 -5.47
C ILE A 159 5.04 -11.22 -3.98
N PHE A 160 3.85 -10.84 -3.51
CA PHE A 160 3.46 -10.96 -2.11
C PHE A 160 2.45 -12.09 -1.85
N SER A 161 1.57 -12.42 -2.80
CA SER A 161 0.59 -13.50 -2.59
C SER A 161 1.24 -14.89 -2.55
N VAL A 162 2.30 -15.14 -3.34
CA VAL A 162 3.04 -16.41 -3.30
C VAL A 162 3.69 -16.64 -1.93
N PRO A 163 4.43 -15.67 -1.35
CA PRO A 163 4.90 -15.79 0.03
C PRO A 163 3.81 -15.98 1.08
N ILE A 164 2.63 -15.35 0.94
CA ILE A 164 1.50 -15.56 1.86
C ILE A 164 1.02 -17.02 1.81
N ILE A 165 0.90 -17.60 0.60
CA ILE A 165 0.54 -19.01 0.43
C ILE A 165 1.63 -19.92 1.02
N ALA A 166 2.92 -19.59 0.83
CA ALA A 166 4.01 -20.33 1.45
C ALA A 166 3.96 -20.24 2.99
N CYS A 167 3.66 -19.07 3.55
CA CYS A 167 3.44 -18.90 4.99
C CYS A 167 2.28 -19.75 5.48
N LEU A 168 1.17 -19.83 4.73
CA LEU A 168 0.06 -20.71 5.08
C LEU A 168 0.50 -22.17 5.12
N ALA A 169 1.17 -22.66 4.08
CA ALA A 169 1.65 -24.04 4.02
C ALA A 169 2.60 -24.38 5.18
N LEU A 170 3.56 -23.49 5.46
CA LEU A 170 4.49 -23.65 6.59
C LEU A 170 3.76 -23.63 7.93
N TYR A 171 2.87 -22.66 8.14
CA TYR A 171 2.08 -22.53 9.37
C TYR A 171 1.22 -23.77 9.65
N LEU A 172 0.62 -24.36 8.62
CA LEU A 172 -0.14 -25.61 8.75
C LEU A 172 0.74 -26.82 9.04
N SER A 173 2.01 -26.80 8.61
CA SER A 173 2.96 -27.92 8.76
C SER A 173 3.66 -27.97 10.12
N ILE A 174 3.61 -26.90 10.91
CA ILE A 174 4.28 -26.80 12.21
C ILE A 174 3.28 -26.81 13.36
N ASN A 175 3.58 -27.52 14.45
CA ASN A 175 2.73 -27.65 15.64
C ASN A 175 3.52 -27.51 16.95
N ASP A 176 4.73 -26.96 16.90
CA ASP A 176 5.70 -26.89 17.99
C ASP A 176 5.78 -25.50 18.66
N GLY A 177 4.83 -24.61 18.33
CA GLY A 177 4.83 -23.22 18.79
C GLY A 177 5.64 -22.26 17.91
N GLY A 178 6.24 -22.71 16.80
CA GLY A 178 6.77 -21.83 15.75
C GLY A 178 5.68 -21.07 14.97
N GLU A 179 4.44 -21.52 15.09
CA GLU A 179 3.24 -20.99 14.42
C GLU A 179 3.07 -19.48 14.60
N GLY A 180 3.30 -18.98 15.81
CA GLY A 180 3.20 -17.55 16.12
C GLY A 180 4.18 -16.70 15.31
N LEU A 181 5.41 -17.20 15.05
CA LEU A 181 6.39 -16.48 14.26
C LEU A 181 5.96 -16.38 12.79
N VAL A 182 5.41 -17.47 12.24
CA VAL A 182 4.90 -17.48 10.86
C VAL A 182 3.73 -16.51 10.71
N LEU A 183 2.85 -16.39 11.71
CA LEU A 183 1.77 -15.39 11.70
C LEU A 183 2.30 -13.96 11.70
N VAL A 184 3.35 -13.66 12.48
CA VAL A 184 3.98 -12.33 12.48
C VAL A 184 4.55 -12.01 11.09
N ILE A 185 5.29 -12.95 10.49
CA ILE A 185 5.82 -12.79 9.13
C ILE A 185 4.69 -12.60 8.11
N ASN A 186 3.65 -13.43 8.17
CA ASN A 186 2.48 -13.32 7.31
C ASN A 186 1.80 -11.95 7.43
N SER A 187 1.71 -11.42 8.66
CA SER A 187 1.12 -10.11 8.94
C SER A 187 1.93 -8.99 8.27
N ILE A 188 3.26 -9.07 8.38
CA ILE A 188 4.17 -8.10 7.73
C ILE A 188 4.03 -8.16 6.21
N ILE A 189 4.07 -9.36 5.60
CA ILE A 189 3.93 -9.54 4.15
C ILE A 189 2.55 -9.03 3.68
N SER A 190 1.49 -9.34 4.43
CA SER A 190 0.13 -8.88 4.14
C SER A 190 0.03 -7.35 4.19
N PHE A 191 0.69 -6.70 5.14
CA PHE A 191 0.75 -5.24 5.21
C PHE A 191 1.46 -4.65 3.98
N PHE A 192 2.53 -5.28 3.49
CA PHE A 192 3.20 -4.85 2.25
C PHE A 192 2.34 -5.09 1.00
N LEU A 193 1.64 -6.21 0.90
CA LEU A 193 0.68 -6.46 -0.18
C LEU A 193 -0.39 -5.37 -0.21
N LEU A 194 -0.99 -5.06 0.94
CA LEU A 194 -2.00 -3.99 1.05
C LEU A 194 -1.41 -2.63 0.70
N SER A 195 -0.21 -2.33 1.17
CA SER A 195 0.53 -1.12 0.83
C SER A 195 0.82 -0.98 -0.66
N PHE A 196 1.06 -2.09 -1.36
CA PHE A 196 1.26 -2.13 -2.80
C PHE A 196 -0.06 -1.94 -3.56
N LEU A 197 -1.12 -2.64 -3.16
CA LEU A 197 -2.42 -2.58 -3.86
C LEU A 197 -3.19 -1.29 -3.61
N PHE A 198 -3.03 -0.71 -2.42
CA PHE A 198 -3.83 0.39 -1.93
C PHE A 198 -3.00 1.61 -1.52
N GLY A 199 -1.67 1.60 -1.69
CA GLY A 199 -0.78 2.66 -1.22
C GLY A 199 0.12 3.24 -2.30
N LYS A 200 1.39 3.50 -1.94
CA LYS A 200 2.33 4.47 -2.54
C LYS A 200 2.82 4.16 -3.98
N ILE A 201 2.63 2.94 -4.47
CA ILE A 201 3.30 2.42 -5.67
C ILE A 201 2.26 1.53 -6.33
N PRO A 202 1.88 1.68 -7.63
CA PRO A 202 2.84 1.78 -8.74
C PRO A 202 2.53 2.74 -9.90
N ILE A 203 1.47 3.55 -9.94
CA ILE A 203 1.10 4.17 -11.24
C ILE A 203 2.15 5.15 -11.80
N LEU A 204 2.72 6.01 -10.95
CA LEU A 204 3.77 6.97 -11.34
C LEU A 204 5.10 6.27 -11.60
N SER A 205 5.39 5.19 -10.86
CA SER A 205 6.55 4.34 -11.13
C SER A 205 6.38 3.63 -12.48
N ALA A 206 5.21 3.04 -12.73
CA ALA A 206 4.84 2.37 -13.98
C ALA A 206 4.88 3.32 -15.17
N TYR A 207 4.53 4.60 -14.97
CA TYR A 207 4.71 5.65 -15.98
C TYR A 207 6.21 5.87 -16.28
N LYS A 208 7.06 5.96 -15.25
CA LYS A 208 8.51 6.14 -15.40
C LYS A 208 9.19 4.99 -16.16
N ILE A 209 8.80 3.75 -15.90
CA ILE A 209 9.27 2.56 -16.65
C ILE A 209 8.47 2.29 -17.93
N ARG A 210 7.62 3.24 -18.35
CA ARG A 210 6.84 3.21 -19.61
C ARG A 210 5.90 2.00 -19.75
N ASN A 211 5.44 1.44 -18.64
CA ASN A 211 4.40 0.41 -18.63
C ASN A 211 2.99 1.01 -18.83
N VAL A 212 2.79 2.28 -18.46
CA VAL A 212 1.56 3.03 -18.68
C VAL A 212 1.87 4.37 -19.36
N THR A 213 0.96 4.83 -20.22
CA THR A 213 0.99 6.15 -20.85
C THR A 213 0.03 7.09 -20.15
N PHE A 214 0.44 8.34 -19.98
CA PHE A 214 -0.43 9.38 -19.47
C PHE A 214 -1.28 9.94 -20.62
N GLU A 215 -2.60 9.99 -20.43
CA GLU A 215 -3.54 10.46 -21.45
C GLU A 215 -4.08 11.86 -21.16
N GLY A 216 -4.24 12.22 -19.88
CA GLY A 216 -4.79 13.52 -19.49
C GLY A 216 -5.36 13.55 -18.09
N ILE A 217 -6.04 14.66 -17.78
CA ILE A 217 -6.69 14.90 -16.49
C ILE A 217 -8.17 15.25 -16.70
N ARG A 218 -9.04 14.81 -15.78
CA ARG A 218 -10.48 15.08 -15.79
C ARG A 218 -10.86 15.74 -14.48
N GLU A 219 -11.55 16.88 -14.50
CA GLU A 219 -12.03 17.52 -13.27
C GLU A 219 -13.18 16.71 -12.64
N ILE A 220 -13.14 16.52 -11.33
CA ILE A 220 -14.18 15.85 -10.53
C ILE A 220 -14.88 16.91 -9.69
N LYS A 221 -16.21 16.91 -9.72
CA LYS A 221 -17.03 17.76 -8.85
C LYS A 221 -17.16 17.18 -7.44
#